data_AF-A0A359BDZ7-F1
#
_entry.id   AF-A0A359BDZ7-F1
#
_cell.length_a   1.000
_cell.length_b   1.000
_cell.length_c   1.000
_cell.angle_alpha   90.00
_cell.angle_beta   90.00
_cell.angle_gamma   90.00
#
_symmetry.space_group_name_H-M   'P 1'
#
loop_
_entity.id
_entity.type
_entity.pdbx_description
1 polymer ?
#
loop_
_entity_poly.entity_id
_entity_poly.type
_entity_poly.pdbx_seq_one_letter_code
_entity_poly.pdbx_strand_id
1 'polypeptide(L)'
;MNEEKIIEGEVVSEQKKEEKKGGFKAFWEKTKKNVSDSMLEAKIRNHYEENSTKASLYSPKESLLLGNCSDKYGSFENDTFSYWESNKEEEPVIGSILKIKDSYYQIKSFEKETIKTAYDGIEYTRDGFKLFLNNSPKEVKVVKADKKYFLLEE
;
A
#
# COMPACT_ATOMS: atom_id res chain seq x y z
N MET A 1 -15.73 -44.94 -15.18
CA MET A 1 -14.74 -44.61 -14.13
C MET A 1 -15.03 -43.21 -13.66
N ASN A 2 -15.42 -43.13 -12.38
CA ASN A 2 -15.42 -42.03 -11.41
C ASN A 2 -15.87 -40.65 -11.94
N GLU A 3 -17.09 -40.18 -11.67
CA GLU A 3 -17.60 -39.72 -10.36
C GLU A 3 -16.64 -38.79 -9.63
N GLU A 4 -16.68 -37.50 -9.99
CA GLU A 4 -16.34 -36.41 -9.07
C GLU A 4 -17.65 -35.91 -8.44
N LYS A 5 -17.82 -36.25 -7.16
CA LYS A 5 -18.87 -35.72 -6.29
C LYS A 5 -18.52 -34.29 -5.91
N ILE A 6 -19.26 -33.33 -6.45
CA ILE A 6 -19.36 -31.98 -5.87
C ILE A 6 -20.46 -32.07 -4.80
N ILE A 7 -20.08 -32.04 -3.54
CA ILE A 7 -21.02 -31.92 -2.42
C ILE A 7 -21.32 -30.43 -2.27
N GLU A 8 -22.32 -29.95 -2.99
CA GLU A 8 -22.95 -28.66 -2.69
C GLU A 8 -23.78 -28.85 -1.42
N GLY A 9 -23.26 -28.36 -0.30
CA GLY A 9 -23.99 -28.30 0.95
C GLY A 9 -25.13 -27.29 0.83
N GLU A 10 -26.32 -27.79 0.51
CA GLU A 10 -27.58 -27.05 0.65
C GLU A 10 -27.82 -26.79 2.15
N VAL A 11 -27.48 -25.59 2.61
CA VAL A 11 -27.88 -25.13 3.95
C VAL A 11 -29.36 -24.79 3.87
N VAL A 12 -30.20 -25.78 4.18
CA VAL A 12 -31.62 -25.56 4.51
C VAL A 12 -31.65 -24.72 5.78
N SER A 13 -31.67 -23.40 5.63
CA SER A 13 -31.98 -22.52 6.75
C SER A 13 -33.49 -22.55 6.97
N GLU A 14 -33.93 -23.35 7.93
CA GLU A 14 -35.25 -23.23 8.55
C GLU A 14 -35.56 -21.75 8.81
N GLN A 15 -36.74 -21.32 8.35
CA GLN A 15 -37.30 -19.99 8.61
C GLN A 15 -37.41 -19.72 10.12
N LYS A 16 -36.35 -19.18 10.71
CA LYS A 16 -36.42 -18.52 12.01
C LYS A 16 -36.88 -17.09 11.78
N LYS A 17 -38.15 -16.86 12.13
CA LYS A 17 -38.81 -15.56 12.34
C LYS A 17 -37.79 -14.44 12.61
N GLU A 18 -37.77 -13.45 11.71
CA GLU A 18 -37.16 -12.15 11.94
C GLU A 18 -37.79 -11.51 13.18
N GLU A 19 -37.11 -11.61 14.32
CA GLU A 19 -37.25 -10.61 15.36
C GLU A 19 -36.64 -9.32 14.83
N LYS A 20 -37.47 -8.29 14.62
CA LYS A 20 -37.04 -6.91 14.40
C LYS A 20 -36.21 -6.43 15.60
N LYS A 21 -34.93 -6.79 15.65
CA LYS A 21 -33.95 -6.17 16.55
C LYS A 21 -33.72 -4.75 16.04
N GLY A 22 -34.19 -3.78 16.84
CA GLY A 22 -34.29 -2.37 16.50
C GLY A 22 -33.02 -1.78 15.87
N GLY A 23 -33.24 -0.91 14.88
CA GLY A 23 -32.20 -0.32 14.02
C GLY A 23 -31.05 0.37 14.76
N PHE A 24 -31.23 0.79 16.00
CA PHE A 24 -30.15 1.37 16.80
C PHE A 24 -29.14 0.34 17.32
N LYS A 25 -29.56 -0.87 17.72
CA LYS A 25 -28.63 -1.86 18.28
C LYS A 25 -27.75 -2.48 17.19
N ALA A 26 -28.35 -2.82 16.05
CA ALA A 26 -27.61 -3.30 14.88
C ALA A 26 -26.69 -2.20 14.29
N PHE A 27 -27.14 -0.94 14.28
CA PHE A 27 -26.30 0.19 13.90
C PHE A 27 -25.11 0.38 14.87
N TRP A 28 -25.35 0.35 16.18
CA TRP A 28 -24.29 0.49 17.18
C TRP A 28 -23.28 -0.67 17.15
N GLU A 29 -23.73 -1.91 16.97
CA GLU A 29 -22.84 -3.08 16.83
C GLU A 29 -22.01 -2.99 15.55
N LYS A 30 -22.62 -2.58 14.42
CA LYS A 30 -21.89 -2.36 13.15
C LYS A 30 -20.88 -1.22 13.27
N THR A 31 -21.24 -0.10 13.90
CA THR A 31 -20.33 1.03 14.11
C THR A 31 -19.17 0.66 15.04
N LYS A 32 -19.44 -0.06 16.15
CA LYS A 32 -18.37 -0.53 17.06
C LYS A 32 -17.39 -1.45 16.35
N LYS A 33 -17.89 -2.38 15.52
CA LYS A 33 -17.04 -3.28 14.73
C LYS A 33 -16.20 -2.50 13.71
N ASN A 34 -16.81 -1.56 12.97
CA ASN A 34 -16.06 -0.74 12.01
C ASN A 34 -14.97 0.10 12.70
N VAL A 35 -15.25 0.63 13.90
CA VAL A 35 -14.25 1.37 14.69
C VAL A 35 -13.15 0.44 15.19
N SER A 36 -13.47 -0.75 15.69
CA SER A 36 -12.46 -1.72 16.12
C SER A 36 -11.57 -2.18 14.98
N ASP A 37 -12.16 -2.44 13.80
CA ASP A 37 -11.43 -2.89 12.62
C ASP A 37 -10.52 -1.76 12.09
N SER A 38 -11.01 -0.52 12.08
CA SER A 38 -10.20 0.67 11.70
C SER A 38 -9.06 0.92 12.69
N MET A 39 -9.29 0.76 13.99
CA MET A 39 -8.23 0.89 15.01
C MET A 39 -7.19 -0.22 14.88
N LEU A 40 -7.62 -1.46 14.60
CA LEU A 40 -6.71 -2.58 14.37
C LEU A 40 -5.86 -2.34 13.11
N GLU A 41 -6.48 -1.92 12.00
CA GLU A 41 -5.77 -1.62 10.77
C GLU A 41 -4.78 -0.47 10.93
N ALA A 42 -5.15 0.58 11.68
CA ALA A 42 -4.23 1.66 12.03
C ALA A 42 -3.04 1.16 12.86
N LYS A 43 -3.25 0.24 13.82
CA LYS A 43 -2.15 -0.36 14.60
C LYS A 43 -1.23 -1.21 13.74
N ILE A 44 -1.80 -2.05 12.86
CA ILE A 44 -1.03 -2.87 11.91
C ILE A 44 -0.20 -1.96 11.00
N ARG A 45 -0.80 -0.87 10.50
CA ARG A 45 -0.12 0.12 9.66
C ARG A 45 1.00 0.83 10.40
N ASN A 46 0.76 1.33 11.60
CA ASN A 46 1.80 2.00 12.38
C ASN A 46 2.97 1.04 12.65
N HIS A 47 2.68 -0.20 13.05
CA HIS A 47 3.70 -1.21 13.28
C HIS A 47 4.49 -1.51 11.99
N TYR A 48 3.80 -1.63 10.86
CA TYR A 48 4.43 -1.82 9.56
C TYR A 48 5.35 -0.64 9.20
N GLU A 49 4.88 0.61 9.34
CA GLU A 49 5.64 1.81 9.03
C GLU A 49 6.88 1.96 9.94
N GLU A 50 6.77 1.65 11.23
CA GLU A 50 7.87 1.69 12.21
C GLU A 50 9.00 0.70 11.89
N ASN A 51 8.65 -0.47 11.33
CA ASN A 51 9.61 -1.54 11.01
C ASN A 51 10.05 -1.54 9.54
N SER A 52 9.50 -0.63 8.73
CA SER A 52 9.77 -0.54 7.30
C SER A 52 10.81 0.53 6.99
N THR A 53 11.42 0.40 5.81
CA THR A 53 12.25 1.46 5.24
C THR A 53 11.36 2.57 4.71
N LYS A 54 11.57 3.79 5.23
CA LYS A 54 10.97 5.01 4.70
C LYS A 54 11.61 5.39 3.37
N ALA A 55 10.78 5.67 2.38
CA ALA A 55 11.17 6.18 1.07
C ALA A 55 10.31 7.40 0.70
N SER A 56 10.95 8.47 0.20
CA SER A 56 10.24 9.67 -0.24
C SER A 56 10.06 9.64 -1.75
N LEU A 57 8.80 9.59 -2.19
CA LEU A 57 8.40 9.53 -3.60
C LEU A 57 8.13 10.94 -4.13
N TYR A 58 8.83 11.30 -5.19
CA TYR A 58 8.69 12.54 -5.94
C TYR A 58 8.07 12.23 -7.31
N SER A 59 6.78 12.48 -7.45
CA SER A 59 6.05 12.23 -8.70
C SER A 59 6.05 13.45 -9.62
N PRO A 60 6.27 13.28 -10.93
CA PRO A 60 6.10 14.35 -11.90
C PRO A 60 4.59 14.53 -12.20
N LYS A 61 3.89 15.46 -11.53
CA LYS A 61 2.53 15.85 -11.94
C LYS A 61 2.56 17.25 -12.56
N GLU A 62 2.15 17.31 -13.83
CA GLU A 62 1.77 18.45 -14.70
C GLU A 62 2.72 19.66 -14.86
N SER A 63 3.65 19.90 -13.94
CA SER A 63 4.82 20.74 -14.20
C SER A 63 6.06 19.88 -14.05
N LEU A 64 6.99 20.02 -14.99
CA LEU A 64 8.32 19.40 -14.98
C LEU A 64 9.15 19.70 -13.70
N LEU A 65 8.57 20.42 -12.72
CA LEU A 65 9.27 21.18 -11.69
C LEU A 65 8.68 21.09 -10.29
N LEU A 66 7.65 20.28 -10.00
CA LEU A 66 7.12 20.15 -8.62
C LEU A 66 6.51 18.77 -8.40
N GLY A 67 7.17 17.93 -7.60
CA GLY A 67 6.57 16.70 -7.10
C GLY A 67 6.03 16.90 -5.69
N ASN A 68 4.76 16.63 -5.48
CA ASN A 68 4.25 16.34 -4.14
C ASN A 68 5.10 15.19 -3.59
N CYS A 69 5.80 15.45 -2.49
CA CYS A 69 6.58 14.44 -1.79
C CYS A 69 5.61 13.62 -0.94
N SER A 70 5.42 12.35 -1.28
CA SER A 70 4.71 11.40 -0.43
C SER A 70 5.71 10.45 0.20
N ASP A 71 5.56 10.18 1.48
CA ASP A 71 6.36 9.16 2.15
C ASP A 71 5.68 7.79 1.96
N LYS A 72 6.47 6.81 1.53
CA LYS A 72 6.08 5.41 1.40
C LYS A 72 6.96 4.60 2.36
N TYR A 73 6.40 3.53 2.92
CA TYR A 73 7.10 2.66 3.86
C TYR A 73 7.06 1.24 3.31
N GLY A 74 8.23 0.62 3.20
CA GLY A 74 8.34 -0.70 2.58
C GLY A 74 9.67 -1.39 2.81
N SER A 75 9.91 -2.46 2.06
CA SER A 75 11.21 -3.15 2.01
C SER A 75 11.97 -2.74 0.75
N PHE A 76 13.29 -2.61 0.87
CA PHE A 76 14.19 -2.35 -0.24
C PHE A 76 15.20 -3.49 -0.38
N GLU A 77 15.09 -4.27 -1.45
CA GLU A 77 15.96 -5.41 -1.73
C GLU A 77 16.24 -5.50 -3.24
N ASN A 78 17.51 -5.72 -3.62
CA ASN A 78 17.93 -5.96 -5.02
C ASN A 78 17.34 -4.97 -6.04
N ASP A 79 17.46 -3.66 -5.78
CA ASP A 79 16.90 -2.59 -6.63
C ASP A 79 15.38 -2.68 -6.83
N THR A 80 14.68 -3.30 -5.88
CA THR A 80 13.22 -3.30 -5.81
C THR A 80 12.74 -2.72 -4.49
N PHE A 81 11.67 -1.93 -4.56
CA PHE A 81 11.01 -1.38 -3.38
C PHE A 81 9.55 -1.84 -3.34
N SER A 82 9.19 -2.62 -2.32
CA SER A 82 7.83 -3.13 -2.13
C SER A 82 7.16 -2.43 -0.96
N TYR A 83 5.98 -1.87 -1.17
CA TYR A 83 5.26 -1.12 -0.14
C TYR A 83 3.77 -1.39 -0.14
N TRP A 84 3.15 -1.33 1.05
CA TRP A 84 1.71 -1.37 1.21
C TRP A 84 1.09 -0.04 0.74
N GLU A 85 0.18 -0.09 -0.24
CA GLU A 85 -0.63 1.06 -0.64
C GLU A 85 -2.01 1.06 0.03
N SER A 86 -2.31 2.12 0.76
CA SER A 86 -3.62 2.30 1.40
C SER A 86 -4.69 2.78 0.42
N ASN A 87 -4.30 3.45 -0.66
CA ASN A 87 -5.22 3.92 -1.70
C ASN A 87 -5.03 3.12 -3.01
N LYS A 88 -5.88 2.11 -3.22
CA LYS A 88 -5.75 1.16 -4.35
C LYS A 88 -5.90 1.80 -5.74
N GLU A 89 -6.43 3.00 -5.83
CA GLU A 89 -6.62 3.73 -7.08
C GLU A 89 -5.39 4.58 -7.47
N GLU A 90 -4.44 4.75 -6.55
CA GLU A 90 -3.23 5.56 -6.78
C GLU A 90 -2.06 4.68 -7.23
N GLU A 91 -1.97 4.46 -8.54
CA GLU A 91 -0.86 3.70 -9.12
C GLU A 91 0.45 4.53 -9.15
N PRO A 92 1.62 3.88 -8.99
CA PRO A 92 2.90 4.56 -9.13
C PRO A 92 3.08 5.17 -10.52
N VAL A 93 3.75 6.31 -10.59
CA VAL A 93 4.06 6.96 -11.87
C VAL A 93 5.46 6.55 -12.31
N ILE A 94 5.58 5.90 -13.47
CA ILE A 94 6.88 5.58 -14.10
C ILE A 94 7.67 6.87 -14.33
N GLY A 95 8.97 6.82 -14.04
CA GLY A 95 9.86 7.98 -14.11
C GLY A 95 9.89 8.84 -12.85
N SER A 96 9.02 8.57 -11.86
CA SER A 96 9.13 9.21 -10.54
C SER A 96 10.46 8.88 -9.87
N ILE A 97 10.90 9.78 -9.00
CA ILE A 97 12.13 9.59 -8.22
C ILE A 97 11.75 9.13 -6.82
N LEU A 98 12.34 8.02 -6.39
CA LEU A 98 12.23 7.50 -5.04
C LEU A 98 13.55 7.76 -4.32
N LYS A 99 13.49 8.46 -3.19
CA LYS A 99 14.64 8.62 -2.29
C LYS A 99 14.56 7.57 -1.20
N ILE A 100 15.57 6.71 -1.11
CA ILE A 100 15.70 5.73 -0.03
C ILE A 100 17.01 6.04 0.69
N LYS A 101 16.93 6.40 1.97
CA LYS A 101 18.08 6.90 2.76
C LYS A 101 18.78 8.05 2.01
N ASP A 102 20.04 7.86 1.60
CA ASP A 102 20.85 8.88 0.91
C ASP A 102 20.95 8.66 -0.61
N SER A 103 20.26 7.65 -1.14
CA SER A 103 20.28 7.31 -2.56
C SER A 103 18.98 7.65 -3.26
N TYR A 104 19.08 8.03 -4.53
CA TYR A 104 17.94 8.29 -5.40
C TYR A 104 17.82 7.19 -6.44
N TYR A 105 16.58 6.82 -6.72
CA TYR A 105 16.21 5.76 -7.64
C TYR A 105 15.12 6.26 -8.57
N GLN A 106 15.17 5.87 -9.84
CA GLN A 106 14.06 6.14 -10.76
C GLN A 106 13.16 4.91 -10.84
N ILE A 107 11.84 5.12 -10.76
CA ILE A 107 10.86 4.05 -11.00
C ILE A 107 10.88 3.70 -12.49
N LYS A 108 11.35 2.50 -12.82
CA LYS A 108 11.37 1.96 -14.19
C LYS A 108 10.05 1.30 -14.55
N SER A 109 9.52 0.49 -13.65
CA SER A 109 8.26 -0.22 -13.79
C SER A 109 7.72 -0.59 -12.41
N PHE A 110 6.48 -1.06 -12.36
CA PHE A 110 5.87 -1.55 -11.13
C PHE A 110 4.93 -2.72 -11.43
N GLU A 111 4.69 -3.54 -10.42
CA GLU A 111 3.67 -4.59 -10.43
C GLU A 111 2.87 -4.55 -9.13
N LYS A 112 1.63 -5.06 -9.19
CA LYS A 112 0.81 -5.25 -7.98
C LYS A 112 1.34 -6.45 -7.22
N GLU A 113 1.51 -6.30 -5.93
CA GLU A 113 2.03 -7.34 -5.04
C GLU A 113 1.18 -7.43 -3.77
N THR A 114 1.08 -8.63 -3.20
CA THR A 114 0.50 -8.81 -1.87
C THR A 114 1.61 -8.70 -0.82
N ILE A 115 1.55 -7.65 -0.02
CA ILE A 115 2.46 -7.39 1.09
C ILE A 115 2.01 -8.18 2.31
N LYS A 116 2.94 -8.93 2.90
CA LYS A 116 2.72 -9.64 4.16
C LYS A 116 3.29 -8.81 5.31
N THR A 117 2.51 -8.66 6.38
CA THR A 117 2.93 -8.00 7.61
C THR A 117 2.48 -8.82 8.82
N ALA A 118 3.38 -9.01 9.79
CA ALA A 118 3.04 -9.67 11.04
C ALA A 118 2.71 -8.61 12.10
N TYR A 119 1.60 -8.79 12.82
CA TYR A 119 1.27 -7.97 13.99
C TYR A 119 0.70 -8.89 15.07
N ASP A 120 1.27 -8.81 16.28
CA ASP A 120 0.87 -9.65 17.43
C ASP A 120 0.91 -11.16 17.14
N GLY A 121 1.92 -11.61 16.37
CA GLY A 121 2.09 -13.01 15.98
C GLY A 121 1.13 -13.51 14.90
N ILE A 122 0.25 -12.65 14.36
CA ILE A 122 -0.68 -12.97 13.27
C ILE A 122 -0.16 -12.36 11.97
N GLU A 123 -0.11 -13.15 10.90
CA GLU A 123 0.22 -12.67 9.55
C GLU A 123 -1.03 -12.08 8.87
N TYR A 124 -0.88 -10.86 8.36
CA TYR A 124 -1.89 -10.15 7.57
C TYR A 124 -1.35 -9.89 6.17
N THR A 125 -2.25 -9.97 5.18
CA THR A 125 -1.96 -9.64 3.78
C THR A 125 -2.62 -8.32 3.41
N ARG A 126 -1.91 -7.49 2.65
CA ARG A 126 -2.40 -6.21 2.12
C ARG A 126 -1.96 -6.04 0.68
N ASP A 127 -2.75 -5.30 -0.08
CA ASP A 127 -2.38 -4.95 -1.44
C ASP A 127 -1.31 -3.86 -1.44
N GLY A 128 -0.39 -3.95 -2.38
CA GLY A 128 0.68 -2.98 -2.52
C GLY A 128 1.29 -3.02 -3.90
N PHE A 129 2.44 -2.38 -4.02
CA PHE A 129 3.20 -2.32 -5.25
C PHE A 129 4.64 -2.72 -5.00
N LYS A 130 5.19 -3.45 -5.97
CA LYS A 130 6.62 -3.67 -6.11
C LYS A 130 7.14 -2.78 -7.22
N LEU A 131 8.05 -1.88 -6.86
CA LEU A 131 8.70 -0.96 -7.78
C LEU A 131 10.04 -1.55 -8.23
N PHE A 132 10.26 -1.58 -9.54
CA PHE A 132 11.57 -1.89 -10.11
C PHE A 132 12.31 -0.60 -10.35
N LEU A 133 13.52 -0.51 -9.81
CA LEU A 133 14.26 0.74 -9.73
C LEU A 133 15.52 0.72 -10.60
N ASN A 134 15.83 1.86 -11.19
CA ASN A 134 17.13 2.12 -11.79
C ASN A 134 17.97 2.98 -10.84
N ASN A 135 19.19 2.52 -10.53
CA ASN A 135 20.24 3.36 -9.95
C ASN A 135 20.73 4.32 -11.04
N SER A 136 20.42 5.61 -10.96
CA SER A 136 20.98 6.62 -11.88
C SER A 136 20.68 8.09 -11.54
N PRO A 137 19.62 8.49 -10.80
CA PRO A 137 19.35 9.91 -10.67
C PRO A 137 20.35 10.60 -9.73
N LYS A 138 21.12 11.56 -10.27
CA LYS A 138 21.94 12.48 -9.48
C LYS A 138 21.16 13.74 -9.16
N GLU A 139 21.00 14.07 -7.88
CA GLU A 139 20.43 15.35 -7.46
C GLU A 139 21.39 16.48 -7.82
N VAL A 140 20.89 17.49 -8.55
CA VAL A 140 21.65 18.68 -8.94
C VAL A 140 21.13 19.88 -8.17
N LYS A 141 22.03 20.61 -7.53
CA LYS A 141 21.72 21.90 -6.90
C LYS A 141 21.72 23.00 -7.97
N VAL A 142 20.57 23.64 -8.18
CA VAL A 142 20.45 24.79 -9.09
C VAL A 142 20.40 26.07 -8.26
N VAL A 143 21.41 26.94 -8.42
CA VAL A 143 21.71 28.11 -7.57
C VAL A 143 20.56 29.14 -7.46
N LYS A 144 19.57 29.11 -8.37
CA LYS A 144 18.46 30.08 -8.41
C LYS A 144 17.07 29.45 -8.31
N ALA A 145 16.98 28.18 -7.93
CA ALA A 145 15.70 27.50 -7.85
C ALA A 145 15.54 26.85 -6.47
N ASP A 146 14.48 27.20 -5.76
CA ASP A 146 14.09 26.61 -4.47
C ASP A 146 13.54 25.17 -4.62
N LYS A 147 14.02 24.43 -5.62
CA LYS A 147 13.49 23.14 -6.07
C LYS A 147 14.61 22.13 -6.26
N LYS A 148 14.26 20.84 -6.13
CA LYS A 148 15.17 19.72 -6.39
C LYS A 148 15.14 19.33 -7.86
N TYR A 149 16.32 19.07 -8.42
CA TYR A 149 16.50 18.67 -9.82
C TYR A 149 17.26 17.36 -9.87
N PHE A 150 16.94 16.51 -10.84
CA PHE A 150 17.58 15.22 -11.03
C PHE A 150 18.09 15.09 -12.46
N LEU A 151 19.36 14.75 -12.63
CA LEU A 151 19.92 14.30 -13.90
C LEU A 151 19.78 12.79 -13.99
N LEU A 152 19.21 12.31 -15.09
CA LEU A 152 19.19 10.91 -15.45
C LEU A 152 20.41 10.65 -16.33
N GLU A 153 21.32 9.76 -15.92
CA GLU A 153 22.40 9.30 -16.81
C GLU A 153 21.80 8.27 -17.78
N GLU A 154 21.98 8.51 -19.09
CA GLU A 154 21.57 7.60 -20.18
C GLU A 154 22.35 6.28 -20.17
#